data_AF-G3AGN1-F1
#
_entry.id   AF-G3AGN1-F1
#
_cell.length_a   1.000
_cell.length_b   1.000
_cell.length_c   1.000
_cell.angle_alpha   90.00
_cell.angle_beta   90.00
_cell.angle_gamma   90.00
#
_symmetry.space_group_name_H-M   'P 1'
#
loop_
_entity.id
_entity.type
_entity.pdbx_description
1 polymer ?
#
loop_
_entity_poly.entity_id
_entity_poly.type
_entity_poly.pdbx_seq_one_letter_code
_entity_poly.pdbx_strand_id
1 'polypeptide(L)'
;MNDNSLVFWFSTLLIANYSILLNGDVYSMGISWTCSILNDFKVLEKFIEFVEKSQSSDYDNITLYFAKLYYSLDLIDDIYCLGMGTQKSINQNTLIQFLHANIRFFVKEDESIKSGMALFKNAPLLMHMINVRDQYIYEGKYSKPIPIQQQTSDDQFAAHFMTLVSEKYDLINYLLEINHFIVHDSNKHHDSDELYETLMDYNLKLIRLVKKLSSSIMNFANFIGTSTTGSAAGVAATTATTSSPTSPSLKPALVNPLLNISIGQLFKLIKLIKLIIDSLTTSKQSSTDLENRLTKINNDLSISFNLLNLNLVNLQLGTKSSLIIKKKVGDYKFNFNKPTNITTTEQSLNSYIQEFTNTILPFIQQENRHGWY
;
A
#
# COMPACT_ATOMS: atom_id res chain seq x y z
N MET A 1 -36.57 11.71 -16.97
CA MET A 1 -35.44 12.44 -16.34
C MET A 1 -34.52 12.89 -17.47
N ASN A 2 -34.02 14.12 -17.45
CA ASN A 2 -33.06 14.60 -18.46
C ASN A 2 -31.70 13.92 -18.23
N ASP A 3 -30.97 13.56 -19.28
CA ASP A 3 -29.65 12.91 -19.22
C ASP A 3 -28.67 13.72 -18.37
N ASN A 4 -28.72 15.05 -18.47
CA ASN A 4 -27.90 15.95 -17.64
C ASN A 4 -28.20 15.83 -16.14
N SER A 5 -29.47 15.59 -15.77
CA SER A 5 -29.86 15.40 -14.37
C SER A 5 -29.36 14.06 -13.82
N LEU A 6 -29.38 13.01 -14.65
CA LEU A 6 -28.83 11.70 -14.28
C LEU A 6 -27.31 11.77 -14.12
N VAL A 7 -26.62 12.38 -15.08
CA VAL A 7 -25.16 12.62 -15.01
C VAL A 7 -24.83 13.29 -13.67
N PHE A 8 -25.43 14.44 -13.38
CA PHE A 8 -25.17 15.18 -12.14
C PHE A 8 -25.40 14.34 -10.88
N TRP A 9 -26.51 13.61 -10.83
CA TRP A 9 -26.84 12.80 -9.66
C TRP A 9 -25.86 11.65 -9.44
N PHE A 10 -25.53 10.88 -10.49
CA PHE A 10 -24.56 9.78 -10.40
C PHE A 10 -23.14 10.27 -10.13
N SER A 11 -22.71 11.41 -10.69
CA SER A 11 -21.43 12.03 -10.32
C SER A 11 -21.39 12.38 -8.85
N THR A 12 -22.49 12.95 -8.31
CA THR A 12 -22.57 13.36 -6.92
C THR A 12 -22.48 12.16 -5.98
N LEU A 13 -23.13 11.04 -6.32
CA LEU A 13 -23.01 9.78 -5.57
C LEU A 13 -21.55 9.28 -5.54
N LEU A 14 -20.87 9.31 -6.69
CA LEU A 14 -19.49 8.87 -6.77
C LEU A 14 -18.55 9.79 -5.97
N ILE A 15 -18.71 11.12 -6.11
CA ILE A 15 -17.94 12.11 -5.36
C ILE A 15 -18.14 11.93 -3.86
N ALA A 16 -19.38 11.69 -3.41
CA ALA A 16 -19.66 11.41 -2.01
C ALA A 16 -18.87 10.17 -1.53
N ASN A 17 -18.90 9.06 -2.26
CA ASN A 17 -18.13 7.86 -1.91
C ASN A 17 -16.61 8.13 -1.89
N TYR A 18 -16.10 8.91 -2.84
CA TYR A 18 -14.70 9.31 -2.88
C TYR A 18 -14.30 10.19 -1.68
N SER A 19 -15.13 11.16 -1.30
CA SER A 19 -14.88 12.01 -0.12
C SER A 19 -14.88 11.18 1.17
N ILE A 20 -15.76 10.20 1.28
CA ILE A 20 -15.83 9.31 2.44
C ILE A 20 -14.57 8.42 2.51
N LEU A 21 -14.08 7.90 1.38
CA LEU A 21 -12.81 7.19 1.27
C LEU A 21 -11.63 8.05 1.74
N LEU A 22 -11.53 9.29 1.25
CA LEU A 22 -10.47 10.21 1.67
C LEU A 22 -10.54 10.52 3.17
N ASN A 23 -11.74 10.59 3.74
CA ASN A 23 -11.92 10.83 5.17
C ASN A 23 -11.47 9.63 6.05
N GLY A 24 -11.51 8.42 5.49
CA GLY A 24 -11.21 7.17 6.20
C GLY A 24 -12.38 6.61 7.02
N ASP A 25 -13.61 6.91 6.62
CA ASP A 25 -14.80 6.37 7.28
C ASP A 25 -15.10 4.93 6.82
N VAL A 26 -15.95 4.23 7.58
CA VAL A 26 -16.54 2.96 7.14
C VAL A 26 -17.65 3.30 6.13
N TYR A 27 -17.53 2.85 4.88
CA TYR A 27 -18.43 3.29 3.81
C TYR A 27 -18.95 2.19 2.89
N SER A 28 -18.88 0.93 3.32
CA SER A 28 -19.45 -0.21 2.60
C SER A 28 -20.94 -0.03 2.25
N MET A 29 -21.71 0.66 3.09
CA MET A 29 -23.12 0.99 2.80
C MET A 29 -23.25 1.96 1.61
N GLY A 30 -22.39 2.98 1.52
CA GLY A 30 -22.40 3.94 0.42
C GLY A 30 -22.06 3.27 -0.92
N ILE A 31 -21.05 2.41 -0.93
CA ILE A 31 -20.71 1.60 -2.11
C ILE A 31 -21.88 0.71 -2.50
N SER A 32 -22.46 -0.01 -1.53
CA SER A 32 -23.57 -0.94 -1.77
C SER A 32 -24.79 -0.25 -2.38
N TRP A 33 -25.15 0.94 -1.87
CA TRP A 33 -26.26 1.74 -2.40
C TRP A 33 -25.98 2.21 -3.82
N THR A 34 -24.82 2.84 -4.06
CA THR A 34 -24.45 3.31 -5.40
C THR A 34 -24.39 2.15 -6.40
N CYS A 35 -23.84 1.01 -6.00
CA CYS A 35 -23.78 -0.20 -6.81
C CYS A 35 -25.19 -0.73 -7.13
N SER A 36 -26.09 -0.81 -6.14
CA SER A 36 -27.48 -1.24 -6.37
C SER A 36 -28.18 -0.34 -7.38
N ILE A 37 -28.04 0.98 -7.24
CA ILE A 37 -28.63 1.94 -8.17
C ILE A 37 -28.05 1.74 -9.59
N LEU A 38 -26.73 1.61 -9.73
CA LEU A 38 -26.12 1.38 -11.04
C LEU A 38 -26.56 0.04 -11.68
N ASN A 39 -26.79 -0.99 -10.86
CA ASN A 39 -27.33 -2.28 -11.31
C ASN A 39 -28.78 -2.17 -11.77
N ASP A 40 -29.63 -1.38 -11.09
CA ASP A 40 -31.00 -1.12 -11.53
C ASP A 40 -31.04 -0.47 -12.93
N PHE A 41 -30.03 0.36 -13.24
CA PHE A 41 -29.87 0.99 -14.56
C PHE A 41 -29.25 0.06 -15.61
N LYS A 42 -28.86 -1.17 -15.24
CA LYS A 42 -28.23 -2.18 -16.11
C LYS A 42 -26.99 -1.65 -16.84
N VAL A 43 -26.13 -0.95 -16.11
CA VAL A 43 -24.99 -0.23 -16.69
C VAL A 43 -24.04 -1.18 -17.41
N LEU A 44 -23.75 -2.35 -16.83
CA LEU A 44 -22.81 -3.32 -17.41
C LEU A 44 -23.40 -3.99 -18.65
N GLU A 45 -24.67 -4.36 -18.64
CA GLU A 45 -25.36 -4.96 -19.78
C GLU A 45 -25.44 -3.98 -20.95
N LYS A 46 -25.82 -2.72 -20.69
CA LYS A 46 -25.84 -1.67 -21.71
C LYS A 46 -24.45 -1.39 -22.27
N PHE A 47 -23.42 -1.44 -21.44
CA PHE A 47 -22.04 -1.29 -21.88
C PHE A 47 -21.61 -2.43 -22.81
N ILE A 48 -21.96 -3.68 -22.49
CA ILE A 48 -21.70 -4.83 -23.36
C ILE A 48 -22.40 -4.64 -24.71
N GLU A 49 -23.69 -4.30 -24.70
CA GLU A 49 -24.43 -4.03 -25.93
C GLU A 49 -23.79 -2.91 -26.76
N PHE A 50 -23.27 -1.87 -26.11
CA PHE A 50 -22.56 -0.78 -26.78
C PHE A 50 -21.29 -1.29 -27.47
N VAL A 51 -20.44 -2.03 -26.75
CA VAL A 51 -19.16 -2.57 -27.28
C VAL A 51 -19.41 -3.55 -28.44
N GLU A 52 -20.50 -4.33 -28.39
CA GLU A 52 -20.89 -5.24 -29.47
C GLU A 52 -21.41 -4.51 -30.72
N LYS A 53 -22.17 -3.42 -30.53
CA LYS A 53 -22.82 -2.67 -31.62
C LYS A 53 -21.95 -1.56 -32.22
N SER A 54 -21.00 -1.03 -31.48
CA SER A 54 -20.25 0.19 -31.84
C SER A 54 -18.76 0.03 -31.53
N GLN A 55 -17.91 0.19 -32.55
CA GLN A 55 -16.45 0.14 -32.38
C GLN A 55 -15.81 1.52 -32.13
N SER A 56 -16.55 2.63 -32.26
CA SER A 56 -16.05 3.98 -32.05
C SER A 56 -16.31 4.50 -30.63
N SER A 57 -15.26 4.99 -29.97
CA SER A 57 -15.34 5.61 -28.64
C SER A 57 -15.96 7.01 -28.73
N ASP A 58 -17.28 7.10 -28.55
CA ASP A 58 -17.97 8.37 -28.31
C ASP A 58 -17.99 8.68 -26.81
N TYR A 59 -16.98 9.41 -26.33
CA TYR A 59 -16.80 9.68 -24.89
C TYR A 59 -17.93 10.50 -24.26
N ASP A 60 -18.76 11.17 -25.07
CA ASP A 60 -19.93 11.93 -24.60
C ASP A 60 -21.18 11.04 -24.47
N ASN A 61 -21.10 9.78 -24.88
CA ASN A 61 -22.18 8.82 -24.74
C ASN A 61 -22.47 8.52 -23.25
N ILE A 62 -23.72 8.70 -22.83
CA ILE A 62 -24.16 8.45 -21.46
C ILE A 62 -23.88 7.03 -20.97
N THR A 63 -23.91 6.03 -21.86
CA THR A 63 -23.60 4.63 -21.54
C THR A 63 -22.14 4.48 -21.14
N LEU A 64 -21.23 5.10 -21.90
CA LEU A 64 -19.80 5.10 -21.60
C LEU A 64 -19.50 5.92 -20.33
N TYR A 65 -20.24 7.01 -20.12
CA TYR A 65 -20.13 7.78 -18.89
C TYR A 65 -20.51 6.96 -17.65
N PHE A 66 -21.63 6.24 -17.68
CA PHE A 66 -22.02 5.37 -16.57
C PHE A 66 -21.07 4.19 -16.38
N ALA A 67 -20.55 3.60 -17.46
CA ALA A 67 -19.50 2.58 -17.36
C ALA A 67 -18.26 3.11 -16.63
N LYS A 68 -17.83 4.35 -16.95
CA LYS A 68 -16.73 5.04 -16.25
C LYS A 68 -17.03 5.27 -14.76
N LEU A 69 -18.25 5.67 -14.41
CA LEU A 69 -18.64 5.86 -13.01
C LEU A 69 -18.66 4.53 -12.25
N TYR A 70 -19.19 3.47 -12.86
CA TYR A 70 -19.17 2.12 -12.29
C TYR A 70 -17.73 1.66 -12.05
N TYR A 71 -16.87 1.81 -13.06
CA TYR A 71 -15.45 1.49 -12.94
C TYR A 71 -14.75 2.26 -11.82
N SER A 72 -15.07 3.54 -11.68
CA SER A 72 -14.52 4.38 -10.61
C SER A 72 -15.02 3.95 -9.23
N LEU A 73 -16.28 3.50 -9.12
CA LEU A 73 -16.82 2.93 -7.88
C LEU A 73 -16.12 1.61 -7.53
N ASP A 74 -15.85 0.76 -8.52
CA ASP A 74 -15.10 -0.48 -8.37
C ASP A 74 -13.69 -0.24 -7.82
N LEU A 75 -12.99 0.75 -8.38
CA LEU A 75 -11.69 1.21 -7.88
C LEU A 75 -11.75 1.75 -6.46
N ILE A 76 -12.77 2.54 -6.13
CA ILE A 76 -12.97 3.06 -4.78
C ILE A 76 -13.13 1.90 -3.79
N ASP A 77 -13.90 0.87 -4.15
CA ASP A 77 -14.09 -0.33 -3.32
C ASP A 77 -12.81 -1.17 -3.21
N ASP A 78 -12.03 -1.31 -4.29
CA ASP A 78 -10.71 -1.97 -4.26
C ASP A 78 -9.77 -1.30 -3.24
N ILE A 79 -9.67 0.04 -3.31
CA ILE A 79 -8.82 0.81 -2.40
C ILE A 79 -9.31 0.66 -0.96
N TYR A 80 -10.60 0.75 -0.69
CA TYR A 80 -11.10 0.58 0.67
C TYR A 80 -10.96 -0.82 1.24
N CYS A 81 -11.25 -1.84 0.43
CA CYS A 81 -11.15 -3.22 0.89
C CYS A 81 -9.69 -3.57 1.22
N LEU A 82 -8.73 -3.02 0.48
CA LEU A 82 -7.32 -3.02 0.85
C LEU A 82 -7.12 -2.18 2.13
N GLY A 83 -7.36 -0.88 2.12
CA GLY A 83 -7.11 0.01 3.27
C GLY A 83 -7.65 -0.47 4.62
N MET A 84 -8.82 -1.12 4.63
CA MET A 84 -9.48 -1.59 5.84
C MET A 84 -9.33 -3.09 6.10
N GLY A 85 -8.76 -3.85 5.16
CA GLY A 85 -8.67 -5.31 5.25
C GLY A 85 -10.02 -6.02 5.21
N THR A 86 -11.02 -5.43 4.55
CA THR A 86 -12.38 -6.00 4.43
C THR A 86 -12.56 -6.70 3.09
N GLN A 87 -13.61 -7.51 2.98
CA GLN A 87 -14.06 -8.02 1.69
C GLN A 87 -14.59 -6.88 0.81
N LYS A 88 -14.47 -7.08 -0.50
CA LYS A 88 -14.98 -6.16 -1.51
C LYS A 88 -16.51 -6.22 -1.53
N SER A 89 -17.17 -5.07 -1.72
CA SER A 89 -18.63 -4.98 -1.80
C SER A 89 -19.13 -5.34 -3.22
N ILE A 90 -18.36 -4.96 -4.24
CA ILE A 90 -18.60 -5.24 -5.65
C ILE A 90 -17.90 -6.56 -6.01
N ASN A 91 -18.69 -7.58 -6.33
CA ASN A 91 -18.14 -8.90 -6.67
C ASN A 91 -17.31 -8.85 -7.95
N GLN A 92 -16.11 -9.46 -7.94
CA GLN A 92 -15.26 -9.63 -9.13
C GLN A 92 -15.81 -10.73 -10.07
N ASN A 93 -17.01 -10.49 -10.62
CA ASN A 93 -17.62 -11.38 -11.60
C ASN A 93 -17.06 -11.12 -13.02
N THR A 94 -17.50 -11.94 -13.98
CA THR A 94 -17.10 -11.83 -15.39
C THR A 94 -17.47 -10.49 -16.03
N LEU A 95 -18.53 -9.82 -15.58
CA LEU A 95 -18.95 -8.51 -16.09
C LEU A 95 -17.96 -7.41 -15.68
N ILE A 96 -17.48 -7.45 -14.44
CA ILE A 96 -16.43 -6.53 -13.97
C ILE A 96 -15.13 -6.79 -14.72
N GLN A 97 -14.73 -8.05 -14.89
CA GLN A 97 -13.55 -8.39 -15.69
C GLN A 97 -13.67 -7.88 -17.14
N PHE A 98 -14.86 -7.98 -17.74
CA PHE A 98 -15.14 -7.42 -19.06
C PHE A 98 -15.00 -5.89 -19.08
N LEU A 99 -15.50 -5.19 -18.07
CA LEU A 99 -15.35 -3.75 -17.91
C LEU A 99 -13.86 -3.34 -17.87
N HIS A 100 -13.06 -4.03 -17.05
CA HIS A 100 -11.61 -3.80 -16.93
C HIS A 100 -10.87 -4.04 -18.26
N ALA A 101 -11.22 -5.10 -18.99
CA ALA A 101 -10.61 -5.41 -20.29
C ALA A 101 -10.93 -4.38 -21.39
N ASN A 102 -12.00 -3.59 -21.22
CA ASN A 102 -12.53 -2.66 -22.22
C ASN A 102 -12.41 -1.18 -21.81
N ILE A 103 -11.48 -0.86 -20.89
CA ILE A 103 -11.28 0.50 -20.34
C ILE A 103 -11.11 1.59 -21.41
N ARG A 104 -10.48 1.24 -22.55
CA ARG A 104 -10.22 2.14 -23.69
C ARG A 104 -11.46 2.79 -24.30
N PHE A 105 -12.65 2.25 -24.07
CA PHE A 105 -13.89 2.81 -24.62
C PHE A 105 -14.42 4.01 -23.82
N PHE A 106 -14.09 4.09 -22.52
CA PHE A 106 -14.68 5.10 -21.63
C PHE A 106 -13.64 5.91 -20.83
N VAL A 107 -12.37 5.51 -20.83
CA VAL A 107 -11.27 6.31 -20.29
C VAL A 107 -10.40 6.80 -21.43
N LYS A 108 -10.45 8.11 -21.69
CA LYS A 108 -9.62 8.77 -22.69
C LYS A 108 -8.21 8.99 -22.12
N GLU A 109 -7.20 8.51 -22.84
CA GLU A 109 -5.81 8.88 -22.58
C GLU A 109 -5.58 10.31 -23.11
N ASP A 110 -5.84 11.31 -22.27
CA ASP A 110 -5.60 12.72 -22.59
C ASP A 110 -4.36 13.22 -21.86
N GLU A 111 -3.46 13.90 -22.58
CA GLU A 111 -2.22 14.46 -22.00
C GLU A 111 -2.49 15.50 -20.91
N SER A 112 -3.68 16.10 -20.90
CA SER A 112 -4.11 17.07 -19.90
C SER A 112 -4.54 16.45 -18.56
N ILE A 113 -4.79 15.14 -18.49
CA ILE A 113 -5.31 14.41 -17.32
C ILE A 113 -4.29 13.37 -16.79
N LYS A 114 -2.99 13.56 -17.07
CA LYS A 114 -1.91 12.61 -16.73
C LYS A 114 -1.88 12.19 -15.25
N SER A 115 -2.19 13.09 -14.32
CA SER A 115 -2.15 12.80 -12.87
C SER A 115 -3.27 11.86 -12.38
N GLY A 116 -4.40 11.75 -13.10
CA GLY A 116 -5.49 10.83 -12.75
C GLY A 116 -5.37 9.46 -13.41
N MET A 117 -4.70 9.39 -14.56
CA MET A 117 -4.59 8.16 -15.37
C MET A 117 -3.76 7.05 -14.72
N ALA A 118 -2.84 7.40 -13.82
CA ALA A 118 -2.01 6.42 -13.13
C ALA A 118 -2.85 5.44 -12.30
N LEU A 119 -3.92 5.90 -11.65
CA LEU A 119 -4.78 5.01 -10.87
C LEU A 119 -5.51 3.99 -11.76
N PHE A 120 -6.05 4.45 -12.89
CA PHE A 120 -6.70 3.58 -13.88
C PHE A 120 -5.72 2.55 -14.46
N LYS A 121 -4.47 2.96 -14.75
CA LYS A 121 -3.42 2.04 -15.21
C LYS A 121 -3.00 1.01 -14.16
N ASN A 122 -3.08 1.35 -12.88
CA ASN A 122 -2.71 0.48 -11.76
C ASN A 122 -3.87 -0.39 -11.22
N ALA A 123 -5.09 -0.22 -11.73
CA ALA A 123 -6.26 -0.98 -11.32
C ALA A 123 -6.06 -2.51 -11.38
N PRO A 124 -5.47 -3.10 -12.44
CA PRO A 124 -5.25 -4.55 -12.49
C PRO A 124 -4.36 -5.06 -11.36
N LEU A 125 -3.44 -4.23 -10.87
CA LEU A 125 -2.59 -4.59 -9.75
C LEU A 125 -3.33 -4.51 -8.41
N LEU A 126 -4.16 -3.49 -8.19
CA LEU A 126 -5.04 -3.46 -7.00
C LEU A 126 -5.91 -4.71 -6.94
N MET A 127 -6.51 -5.09 -8.07
CA MET A 127 -7.26 -6.34 -8.21
C MET A 127 -6.40 -7.58 -7.90
N HIS A 128 -5.15 -7.61 -8.37
CA HIS A 128 -4.23 -8.70 -8.05
C HIS A 128 -3.85 -8.75 -6.56
N MET A 129 -3.63 -7.60 -5.92
CA MET A 129 -3.35 -7.53 -4.47
C MET A 129 -4.50 -8.11 -3.64
N ILE A 130 -5.74 -7.81 -4.02
CA ILE A 130 -6.94 -8.36 -3.37
C ILE A 130 -6.96 -9.88 -3.51
N ASN A 131 -6.73 -10.39 -4.73
CA ASN A 131 -6.70 -11.84 -4.98
C ASN A 131 -5.59 -12.55 -4.18
N VAL A 132 -4.40 -11.95 -4.10
CA VAL A 132 -3.27 -12.47 -3.32
C VAL A 132 -3.59 -12.49 -1.82
N ARG A 133 -4.24 -11.43 -1.31
CA ARG A 133 -4.73 -11.37 0.07
C ARG A 133 -5.78 -12.46 0.34
N ASP A 134 -6.77 -12.58 -0.52
CA ASP A 134 -7.88 -13.52 -0.35
C ASP A 134 -7.38 -14.97 -0.42
N GLN A 135 -6.44 -15.24 -1.33
CA GLN A 135 -5.76 -16.53 -1.38
C GLN A 135 -4.99 -16.80 -0.08
N TYR A 136 -4.29 -15.81 0.47
CA TYR A 136 -3.59 -16.00 1.74
C TYR A 136 -4.55 -16.30 2.90
N ILE A 137 -5.71 -15.64 2.94
CA ILE A 137 -6.75 -15.92 3.95
C ILE A 137 -7.23 -17.37 3.84
N TYR A 138 -7.41 -17.87 2.63
CA TYR A 138 -7.93 -19.21 2.38
C TYR A 138 -6.87 -20.32 2.53
N GLU A 139 -5.68 -20.13 1.97
CA GLU A 139 -4.65 -21.17 1.83
C GLU A 139 -3.49 -21.04 2.83
N GLY A 140 -3.37 -19.89 3.52
CA GLY A 140 -2.26 -19.59 4.43
C GLY A 140 -0.91 -19.40 3.73
N LYS A 141 -0.88 -19.32 2.40
CA LYS A 141 0.32 -19.15 1.57
C LYS A 141 0.04 -18.16 0.44
N TYR A 142 1.07 -17.45 0.01
CA TYR A 142 1.04 -16.63 -1.20
C TYR A 142 1.58 -17.46 -2.37
N SER A 143 0.74 -17.75 -3.36
CA SER A 143 1.13 -18.68 -4.43
C SER A 143 1.86 -18.04 -5.61
N LYS A 144 1.77 -16.71 -5.76
CA LYS A 144 2.30 -15.99 -6.92
C LYS A 144 3.01 -14.70 -6.52
N PRO A 145 4.21 -14.44 -7.04
CA PRO A 145 4.84 -13.13 -6.92
C PRO A 145 3.96 -12.10 -7.64
N ILE A 146 3.82 -10.91 -7.06
CA ILE A 146 3.11 -9.81 -7.72
C ILE A 146 3.97 -9.37 -8.91
N PRO A 147 3.50 -9.53 -10.16
CA PRO A 147 4.27 -9.09 -11.31
C PRO A 147 4.24 -7.56 -11.33
N ILE A 148 5.28 -6.90 -10.82
CA ILE A 148 5.46 -5.48 -11.11
C ILE A 148 5.96 -5.38 -12.54
N GLN A 149 5.14 -4.86 -13.44
CA GLN A 149 5.70 -4.17 -14.59
C GLN A 149 6.33 -2.89 -14.04
N GLN A 150 7.65 -2.73 -14.18
CA GLN A 150 8.31 -1.44 -14.00
C GLN A 150 7.68 -0.46 -14.98
N GLN A 151 6.59 0.16 -14.58
CA GLN A 151 6.03 1.25 -15.35
C GLN A 151 6.89 2.46 -15.04
N THR A 152 7.55 2.97 -16.06
CA THR A 152 7.96 4.37 -16.11
C THR A 152 6.68 5.20 -16.05
N SER A 153 6.16 5.46 -14.84
CA SER A 153 4.97 6.27 -14.66
C SER A 153 5.35 7.74 -14.51
N ASP A 154 4.61 8.59 -15.22
CA ASP A 154 4.62 10.05 -14.99
C ASP A 154 4.15 10.40 -13.56
N ASP A 155 3.46 9.48 -12.88
CA ASP A 155 3.06 9.58 -11.47
C ASP A 155 4.08 8.89 -10.54
N GLN A 156 4.90 9.69 -9.87
CA GLN A 156 5.91 9.24 -8.92
C GLN A 156 5.30 8.66 -7.64
N PHE A 157 4.13 9.14 -7.19
CA PHE A 157 3.50 8.64 -5.97
C PHE A 157 3.09 7.17 -6.16
N ALA A 158 2.42 6.89 -7.29
CA ALA A 158 2.05 5.53 -7.65
C ALA A 158 3.28 4.63 -7.75
N ALA A 159 4.36 5.05 -8.44
CA ALA A 159 5.59 4.26 -8.54
C ALA A 159 6.18 3.86 -7.17
N HIS A 160 6.22 4.80 -6.23
CA HIS A 160 6.69 4.53 -4.87
C HIS A 160 5.79 3.54 -4.14
N PHE A 161 4.47 3.71 -4.23
CA PHE A 161 3.52 2.77 -3.65
C PHE A 161 3.66 1.36 -4.22
N MET A 162 3.78 1.23 -5.54
CA MET A 162 3.92 -0.06 -6.22
C MET A 162 5.20 -0.80 -5.82
N THR A 163 6.31 -0.06 -5.73
CA THR A 163 7.60 -0.60 -5.28
C THR A 163 7.49 -1.11 -3.84
N LEU A 164 6.88 -0.31 -2.95
CA LEU A 164 6.67 -0.67 -1.55
C LEU A 164 5.85 -1.96 -1.41
N VAL A 165 4.75 -2.07 -2.15
CA VAL A 165 3.85 -3.22 -2.11
C VAL A 165 4.57 -4.50 -2.54
N SER A 166 5.30 -4.47 -3.64
CA SER A 166 5.99 -5.69 -4.09
C SER A 166 7.08 -6.13 -3.14
N GLU A 167 7.90 -5.19 -2.65
CA GLU A 167 8.96 -5.53 -1.71
C GLU A 167 8.40 -6.02 -0.37
N LYS A 168 7.20 -5.55 0.03
CA LYS A 168 6.44 -6.14 1.14
C LYS A 168 6.14 -7.61 0.88
N TYR A 169 5.54 -7.96 -0.26
CA TYR A 169 5.16 -9.36 -0.52
C TYR A 169 6.38 -10.26 -0.74
N ASP A 170 7.45 -9.76 -1.35
CA ASP A 170 8.72 -10.49 -1.45
C ASP A 170 9.27 -10.85 -0.06
N LEU A 171 9.26 -9.88 0.87
CA LEU A 171 9.69 -10.10 2.25
C LEU A 171 8.77 -11.10 2.97
N ILE A 172 7.45 -10.94 2.85
CA ILE A 172 6.49 -11.84 3.51
C ILE A 172 6.62 -13.28 2.99
N ASN A 173 6.73 -13.47 1.67
CA ASN A 173 6.96 -14.79 1.09
C ASN A 173 8.20 -15.45 1.67
N TYR A 174 9.27 -14.67 1.82
CA TYR A 174 10.50 -15.17 2.37
C TYR A 174 10.42 -15.49 3.88
N LEU A 175 9.68 -14.70 4.66
CA LEU A 175 9.39 -15.04 6.06
C LEU A 175 8.58 -16.34 6.16
N LEU A 176 7.62 -16.59 5.26
CA LEU A 176 6.91 -17.87 5.25
C LEU A 176 7.80 -19.05 4.84
N GLU A 177 8.77 -18.83 3.95
CA GLU A 177 9.80 -19.81 3.59
C GLU A 177 10.65 -20.19 4.82
N ILE A 178 11.10 -19.19 5.59
CA ILE A 178 11.82 -19.39 6.86
C ILE A 178 10.94 -20.18 7.85
N ASN A 179 9.66 -19.82 7.97
CA ASN A 179 8.75 -20.55 8.85
C ASN A 179 8.58 -22.01 8.44
N HIS A 180 8.46 -22.28 7.13
CA HIS A 180 8.39 -23.65 6.62
C HIS A 180 9.63 -24.45 7.01
N PHE A 181 10.82 -23.87 6.83
CA PHE A 181 12.07 -24.48 7.25
C PHE A 181 12.09 -24.79 8.75
N ILE A 182 11.75 -23.79 9.59
CA ILE A 182 11.71 -23.94 11.06
C ILE A 182 10.76 -25.05 11.51
N VAL A 183 9.58 -25.18 10.88
CA VAL A 183 8.55 -26.13 11.32
C VAL A 183 8.75 -27.54 10.75
N HIS A 184 9.15 -27.65 9.48
CA HIS A 184 9.14 -28.93 8.76
C HIS A 184 10.52 -29.52 8.48
N ASP A 185 11.53 -28.67 8.27
CA ASP A 185 12.85 -29.11 7.81
C ASP A 185 13.89 -29.08 8.93
N SER A 186 13.67 -28.32 10.01
CA SER A 186 14.55 -28.25 11.18
C SER A 186 14.82 -29.61 11.84
N ASN A 187 13.80 -30.48 11.90
CA ASN A 187 13.90 -31.83 12.48
C ASN A 187 14.73 -32.81 11.62
N LYS A 188 15.09 -32.44 10.38
CA LYS A 188 15.94 -33.26 9.50
C LYS A 188 17.43 -33.04 9.77
N HIS A 189 17.78 -31.94 10.44
CA HIS A 189 19.15 -31.68 10.87
C HIS A 189 19.42 -32.43 12.17
N HIS A 190 20.37 -33.36 12.13
CA HIS A 190 20.79 -34.13 13.30
C HIS A 190 21.81 -33.38 14.17
N ASP A 191 22.40 -32.31 13.64
CA ASP A 191 23.39 -31.47 14.29
C ASP A 191 22.87 -30.03 14.47
N SER A 192 23.07 -29.45 15.66
CA SER A 192 22.74 -28.06 15.96
C SER A 192 23.54 -27.08 15.10
N ASP A 193 24.75 -27.46 14.69
CA ASP A 193 25.63 -26.60 13.90
C ASP A 193 25.15 -26.49 12.44
N GLU A 194 24.65 -27.58 11.85
CA GLU A 194 24.10 -27.57 10.48
C GLU A 194 22.78 -26.77 10.39
N LEU A 195 21.92 -26.90 11.41
CA LEU A 195 20.71 -26.09 11.55
C LEU A 195 21.08 -24.60 11.67
N TYR A 196 22.14 -24.29 12.43
CA TYR A 196 22.62 -22.94 12.63
C TYR A 196 23.16 -22.31 11.34
N GLU A 197 23.99 -23.04 10.58
CA GLU A 197 24.53 -22.57 9.30
C GLU A 197 23.42 -22.29 8.28
N THR A 198 22.47 -23.22 8.15
CA THR A 198 21.34 -23.07 7.23
C THR A 198 20.50 -21.84 7.59
N LEU A 199 20.19 -21.65 8.88
CA LEU A 199 19.43 -20.49 9.34
C LEU A 199 20.21 -19.17 9.14
N MET A 200 21.54 -19.21 9.22
CA MET A 200 22.38 -18.04 8.94
C MET A 200 22.28 -17.63 7.46
N ASP A 201 22.26 -18.58 6.53
CA ASP A 201 22.04 -18.30 5.12
C ASP A 201 20.65 -17.68 4.88
N TYR A 202 19.63 -18.18 5.58
CA TYR A 202 18.31 -17.58 5.57
C TYR A 202 18.35 -16.11 6.05
N ASN A 203 19.02 -15.85 7.16
CA ASN A 203 19.17 -14.51 7.73
C ASN A 203 19.93 -13.55 6.80
N LEU A 204 20.94 -14.01 6.07
CA LEU A 204 21.67 -13.18 5.11
C LEU A 204 20.79 -12.71 3.95
N LYS A 205 19.94 -13.59 3.38
CA LYS A 205 18.98 -13.19 2.35
C LYS A 205 17.85 -12.33 2.94
N LEU A 206 17.40 -12.61 4.16
CA LEU A 206 16.40 -11.80 4.86
C LEU A 206 16.87 -10.34 5.00
N ILE A 207 18.12 -10.15 5.44
CA ILE A 207 18.70 -8.81 5.61
C ILE A 207 18.81 -8.05 4.28
N ARG A 208 19.07 -8.74 3.17
CA ARG A 208 19.08 -8.10 1.83
C ARG A 208 17.68 -7.57 1.48
N LEU A 209 16.64 -8.36 1.71
CA LEU A 209 15.25 -7.94 1.46
C LEU A 209 14.84 -6.80 2.40
N VAL A 210 15.17 -6.91 3.68
CA VAL A 210 14.91 -5.87 4.68
C VAL A 210 15.60 -4.55 4.33
N LYS A 211 16.86 -4.60 3.90
CA LYS A 211 17.60 -3.40 3.48
C LYS A 211 16.98 -2.74 2.24
N LYS A 212 16.56 -3.56 1.26
CA LYS A 212 15.87 -3.08 0.06
C LYS A 212 14.58 -2.35 0.43
N LEU A 213 13.73 -2.99 1.23
CA LEU A 213 12.47 -2.42 1.70
C LEU A 213 12.67 -1.16 2.55
N SER A 214 13.64 -1.15 3.46
CA SER A 214 13.98 0.05 4.26
C SER A 214 14.39 1.23 3.38
N SER A 215 15.12 0.97 2.28
CA SER A 215 15.50 2.02 1.32
C SER A 215 14.28 2.57 0.58
N SER A 216 13.35 1.70 0.19
CA SER A 216 12.09 2.12 -0.46
C SER A 216 11.19 2.92 0.49
N ILE A 217 11.10 2.53 1.76
CA ILE A 217 10.39 3.31 2.81
C ILE A 217 11.00 4.70 2.94
N MET A 218 12.33 4.79 3.05
CA MET A 218 13.04 6.07 3.15
C MET A 218 12.78 6.96 1.92
N ASN A 219 12.90 6.40 0.72
CA ASN A 219 12.67 7.13 -0.53
C ASN A 219 11.23 7.66 -0.60
N PHE A 220 10.25 6.85 -0.21
CA PHE A 220 8.85 7.27 -0.22
C PHE A 220 8.57 8.33 0.87
N ALA A 221 9.12 8.16 2.07
CA ALA A 221 9.00 9.16 3.13
C ALA A 221 9.62 10.51 2.71
N ASN A 222 10.77 10.49 2.04
CA ASN A 222 11.39 11.69 1.47
C ASN A 222 10.52 12.32 0.38
N PHE A 223 9.97 11.54 -0.53
CA PHE A 223 9.04 12.02 -1.55
C PHE A 223 7.81 12.71 -0.94
N ILE A 224 7.22 12.10 0.10
CA ILE A 224 6.10 12.70 0.84
C ILE A 224 6.54 14.00 1.53
N GLY A 225 7.73 14.02 2.14
CA GLY A 225 8.28 15.19 2.81
C GLY A 225 8.52 16.37 1.88
N THR A 226 9.14 16.15 0.72
CA THR A 226 9.36 17.20 -0.29
C THR A 226 8.06 17.68 -0.92
N SER A 227 7.07 16.79 -1.06
CA SER A 227 5.73 17.13 -1.58
C SER A 227 4.88 17.95 -0.60
N THR A 228 5.17 17.90 0.70
CA THR A 228 4.37 18.57 1.76
C THR A 228 5.02 19.83 2.33
N THR A 229 6.36 19.94 2.34
CA THR A 229 7.10 21.05 2.97
C THR A 229 7.25 22.31 2.10
N GLY A 230 6.82 22.27 0.83
CA GLY A 230 6.78 23.43 -0.05
C GLY A 230 5.77 24.52 0.35
N SER A 231 4.94 24.28 1.37
CA SER A 231 3.92 25.21 1.87
C SER A 231 4.44 26.22 2.92
N ALA A 232 5.69 26.07 3.40
CA ALA A 232 6.23 26.88 4.51
C ALA A 232 7.21 28.01 4.09
N ALA A 233 7.36 28.32 2.80
CA ALA A 233 8.13 29.49 2.32
C ALA A 233 7.21 30.71 2.06
N GLY A 234 6.18 30.85 2.88
CA GLY A 234 5.18 31.92 2.80
C GLY A 234 5.36 33.02 3.84
N VAL A 235 6.47 33.11 4.59
CA VAL A 235 6.84 34.30 5.38
C VAL A 235 8.37 34.37 5.52
N ALA A 236 8.95 35.52 5.19
CA ALA A 236 10.35 35.94 5.39
C ALA A 236 11.42 35.42 4.42
N ALA A 237 11.41 35.94 3.19
CA ALA A 237 12.62 36.21 2.43
C ALA A 237 12.63 37.69 2.02
N THR A 238 13.00 38.56 2.96
CA THR A 238 13.39 39.94 2.65
C THR A 238 14.81 39.92 2.09
N THR A 239 14.93 39.79 0.78
CA THR A 239 16.06 40.33 0.02
C THR A 239 15.60 40.60 -1.40
N ALA A 240 15.57 41.88 -1.74
CA ALA A 240 15.18 42.39 -3.04
C ALA A 240 16.17 41.95 -4.12
N THR A 241 15.68 41.26 -5.15
CA THR A 241 16.19 41.37 -6.52
C THR A 241 15.09 41.11 -7.54
N THR A 242 15.13 41.93 -8.57
CA THR A 242 14.19 42.18 -9.65
C THR A 242 13.71 40.97 -10.47
N SER A 243 12.42 41.04 -10.85
CA SER A 243 11.78 40.61 -12.12
C SER A 243 10.84 39.39 -12.12
N SER A 244 9.69 39.61 -12.79
CA SER A 244 8.53 38.75 -13.10
C SER A 244 7.40 38.67 -12.04
N PRO A 245 6.13 38.99 -12.41
CA PRO A 245 4.97 38.69 -11.59
C PRO A 245 4.56 37.24 -11.87
N THR A 246 5.23 36.27 -11.25
CA THR A 246 4.71 34.91 -11.21
C THR A 246 3.59 34.88 -10.17
N SER A 247 2.37 34.63 -10.63
CA SER A 247 1.23 34.29 -9.78
C SER A 247 1.67 33.26 -8.73
N PRO A 248 1.26 33.40 -7.46
CA PRO A 248 1.58 32.39 -6.46
C PRO A 248 0.93 31.09 -6.92
N SER A 249 1.73 30.13 -7.41
CA SER A 249 1.23 28.80 -7.69
C SER A 249 0.94 28.16 -6.33
N LEU A 250 -0.33 28.11 -5.96
CA LEU A 250 -0.79 27.14 -4.96
C LEU A 250 -0.36 25.78 -5.49
N LYS A 251 0.72 25.22 -4.95
CA LYS A 251 1.09 23.85 -5.28
C LYS A 251 -0.06 22.94 -4.80
N PRO A 252 -0.53 22.02 -5.65
CA PRO A 252 -1.69 21.20 -5.33
C PRO A 252 -1.37 20.37 -4.09
N ALA A 253 -2.27 20.37 -3.12
CA ALA A 253 -2.22 19.44 -2.01
C ALA A 253 -2.05 18.01 -2.54
N LEU A 254 -1.23 17.20 -1.87
CA LEU A 254 -1.09 15.79 -2.21
C LEU A 254 -2.40 15.07 -1.91
N VAL A 255 -3.31 15.06 -2.87
CA VAL A 255 -4.59 14.34 -2.82
C VAL A 255 -4.46 13.15 -3.74
N ASN A 256 -4.22 11.98 -3.15
CA ASN A 256 -4.17 10.71 -3.87
C ASN A 256 -5.03 9.69 -3.09
N PRO A 257 -5.91 8.92 -3.75
CA PRO A 257 -6.73 7.94 -3.04
C PRO A 257 -5.92 6.84 -2.36
N LEU A 258 -4.69 6.58 -2.83
CA LEU A 258 -3.76 5.63 -2.22
C LEU A 258 -3.00 6.23 -1.02
N LEU A 259 -3.16 7.53 -0.73
CA LEU A 259 -2.39 8.21 0.32
C LEU A 259 -2.62 7.59 1.70
N ASN A 260 -3.89 7.41 2.09
CA ASN A 260 -4.25 6.84 3.39
C ASN A 260 -3.62 5.45 3.58
N ILE A 261 -3.72 4.61 2.55
CA ILE A 261 -3.15 3.26 2.53
C ILE A 261 -1.62 3.29 2.60
N SER A 262 -1.00 4.15 1.79
CA SER A 262 0.45 4.27 1.72
C SER A 262 1.06 4.65 3.06
N ILE A 263 0.48 5.65 3.74
CA ILE A 263 0.96 6.07 5.07
C ILE A 263 0.79 4.96 6.10
N GLY A 264 -0.37 4.29 6.12
CA GLY A 264 -0.60 3.13 6.99
C GLY A 264 0.43 2.02 6.76
N GLN A 265 0.68 1.67 5.50
CA GLN A 265 1.65 0.66 5.11
C GLN A 265 3.07 1.03 5.53
N LEU A 266 3.50 2.28 5.32
CA LEU A 266 4.85 2.72 5.69
C LEU A 266 5.12 2.51 7.19
N PHE A 267 4.22 2.94 8.08
CA PHE A 267 4.37 2.72 9.52
C PHE A 267 4.35 1.24 9.90
N LYS A 268 3.48 0.45 9.27
CA LYS A 268 3.39 -0.99 9.50
C LYS A 268 4.70 -1.70 9.13
N LEU A 269 5.27 -1.36 7.98
CA LEU A 269 6.49 -1.98 7.47
C LEU A 269 7.71 -1.54 8.27
N ILE A 270 7.75 -0.30 8.77
CA ILE A 270 8.75 0.13 9.76
C ILE A 270 8.70 -0.78 10.99
N LYS A 271 7.51 -1.12 11.50
CA LYS A 271 7.37 -2.07 12.61
C LYS A 271 7.82 -3.47 12.27
N LEU A 272 7.39 -4.02 11.13
CA LEU A 272 7.81 -5.35 10.71
C LEU A 272 9.33 -5.45 10.65
N ILE A 273 9.96 -4.49 9.97
CA ILE A 273 11.41 -4.45 9.85
C ILE A 273 12.06 -4.32 11.22
N LYS A 274 11.53 -3.46 12.11
CA LYS A 274 12.08 -3.28 13.45
C LYS A 274 12.05 -4.57 14.26
N LEU A 275 10.94 -5.32 14.22
CA LEU A 275 10.83 -6.63 14.88
C LEU A 275 11.88 -7.62 14.34
N ILE A 276 12.09 -7.64 13.02
CA ILE A 276 13.10 -8.50 12.40
C ILE A 276 14.51 -8.09 12.85
N ILE A 277 14.84 -6.80 12.81
CA ILE A 277 16.17 -6.31 13.20
C ILE A 277 16.44 -6.57 14.67
N ASP A 278 15.47 -6.30 15.55
CA ASP A 278 15.64 -6.54 16.98
C ASP A 278 15.91 -8.00 17.27
N SER A 279 15.16 -8.90 16.64
CA SER A 279 15.34 -10.34 16.79
C SER A 279 16.69 -10.84 16.26
N LEU A 280 17.19 -10.24 15.17
CA LEU A 280 18.51 -10.55 14.63
C LEU A 280 19.66 -9.92 15.44
N THR A 281 19.41 -8.81 16.14
CA THR A 281 20.41 -8.10 16.94
C THR A 281 20.58 -8.73 18.33
N THR A 282 19.50 -9.29 18.90
CA THR A 282 19.55 -10.05 20.16
C THR A 282 20.18 -11.43 19.97
N SER A 283 20.16 -11.95 18.74
CA SER A 283 20.88 -13.16 18.38
C SER A 283 22.39 -12.91 18.36
N LYS A 284 23.17 -13.77 19.04
CA LYS A 284 24.66 -13.74 18.99
C LYS A 284 25.24 -14.02 17.58
N GLN A 285 24.36 -14.25 16.60
CA GLN A 285 24.64 -14.47 15.18
C GLN A 285 25.18 -13.24 14.45
N SER A 286 25.15 -12.04 15.04
CA SER A 286 25.65 -10.85 14.37
C SER A 286 27.18 -10.83 14.35
N SER A 287 27.78 -11.27 13.23
CA SER A 287 29.13 -10.83 12.89
C SER A 287 29.20 -9.30 12.96
N THR A 288 30.38 -8.75 13.23
CA THR A 288 30.55 -7.28 13.30
C THR A 288 30.04 -6.57 12.04
N ASP A 289 30.14 -7.20 10.86
CA ASP A 289 29.53 -6.72 9.62
C ASP A 289 27.99 -6.77 9.65
N LEU A 290 27.39 -7.85 10.16
CA LEU A 290 25.95 -7.96 10.30
C LEU A 290 25.40 -6.89 11.25
N GLU A 291 26.04 -6.70 12.40
CA GLU A 291 25.63 -5.71 13.40
C GLU A 291 25.68 -4.28 12.83
N ASN A 292 26.72 -3.98 12.04
CA ASN A 292 26.85 -2.69 11.35
C ASN A 292 25.73 -2.48 10.33
N ARG A 293 25.36 -3.53 9.57
CA ARG A 293 24.24 -3.47 8.62
C ARG A 293 22.90 -3.26 9.33
N LEU A 294 22.64 -4.02 10.40
CA LEU A 294 21.43 -3.90 11.21
C LEU A 294 21.32 -2.51 11.86
N THR A 295 22.42 -1.98 12.39
CA THR A 295 22.49 -0.63 12.96
C THR A 295 22.17 0.44 11.90
N LYS A 296 22.72 0.30 10.70
CA LYS A 296 22.41 1.23 9.60
C LYS A 296 20.93 1.20 9.23
N ILE A 297 20.34 0.02 9.09
CA ILE A 297 18.92 -0.10 8.77
C ILE A 297 18.07 0.48 9.91
N ASN A 298 18.41 0.23 11.17
CA ASN A 298 17.72 0.82 12.32
C ASN A 298 17.74 2.36 12.31
N ASN A 299 18.87 2.96 11.92
CA ASN A 299 18.97 4.41 11.76
C ASN A 299 18.11 4.93 10.61
N ASP A 300 18.11 4.25 9.46
CA ASP A 300 17.28 4.62 8.30
C ASP A 300 15.78 4.56 8.65
N LEU A 301 15.35 3.56 9.43
CA LEU A 301 13.97 3.45 9.92
C LEU A 301 13.61 4.56 10.89
N SER A 302 14.51 4.91 11.82
CA SER A 302 14.30 6.00 12.78
C SER A 302 14.09 7.33 12.05
N ILE A 303 14.93 7.63 11.06
CA ILE A 303 14.80 8.81 10.21
C ILE A 303 13.46 8.79 9.46
N SER A 304 13.13 7.67 8.81
CA SER A 304 11.87 7.52 8.05
C SER A 304 10.65 7.71 8.95
N PHE A 305 10.65 7.12 10.15
CA PHE A 305 9.57 7.22 11.13
C PHE A 305 9.36 8.67 11.58
N ASN A 306 10.44 9.38 11.92
CA ASN A 306 10.38 10.77 12.34
C ASN A 306 9.90 11.67 11.20
N LEU A 307 10.39 11.45 9.98
CA LEU A 307 9.97 12.21 8.81
C LEU A 307 8.47 12.01 8.52
N LEU A 308 7.97 10.77 8.60
CA LEU A 308 6.55 10.49 8.41
C LEU A 308 5.69 11.12 9.49
N ASN A 309 6.10 11.06 10.76
CA ASN A 309 5.37 11.70 11.86
C ASN A 309 5.30 13.22 11.73
N LEU A 310 6.41 13.86 11.34
CA LEU A 310 6.46 15.30 11.08
C LEU A 310 5.52 15.70 9.95
N ASN A 311 5.52 14.93 8.85
CA ASN A 311 4.69 15.23 7.70
C ASN A 311 3.22 14.83 7.89
N LEU A 312 2.89 13.93 8.83
CA LEU A 312 1.52 13.48 9.09
C LEU A 312 0.56 14.63 9.42
N VAL A 313 1.07 15.69 10.05
CA VAL A 313 0.31 16.91 10.38
C VAL A 313 0.07 17.79 9.15
N ASN A 314 1.00 17.76 8.20
CA ASN A 314 0.96 18.58 6.98
C ASN A 314 0.22 17.89 5.83
N LEU A 315 0.01 16.57 5.92
CA LEU A 315 -0.83 15.84 4.98
C LEU A 315 -2.30 16.20 5.21
N GLN A 316 -3.01 16.54 4.14
CA GLN A 316 -4.46 16.78 4.16
C GLN A 316 -5.24 15.45 4.25
N LEU A 317 -4.89 14.61 5.22
CA LEU A 317 -5.60 13.37 5.51
C LEU A 317 -6.96 13.68 6.13
N GLY A 318 -7.93 12.84 5.82
CA GLY A 318 -9.19 12.77 6.55
C GLY A 318 -9.00 12.73 8.06
N THR A 319 -9.92 13.34 8.81
CA THR A 319 -9.83 13.36 10.27
C THR A 319 -9.85 11.95 10.85
N LYS A 320 -10.70 11.06 10.31
CA LYS A 320 -10.74 9.66 10.77
C LYS A 320 -9.51 8.87 10.32
N SER A 321 -9.04 9.04 9.08
CA SER A 321 -7.78 8.47 8.61
C SER A 321 -6.61 8.84 9.52
N SER A 322 -6.47 10.13 9.86
CA SER A 322 -5.41 10.61 10.75
C SER A 322 -5.52 9.98 12.14
N LEU A 323 -6.72 9.88 12.71
CA LEU A 323 -6.95 9.24 14.01
C LEU A 323 -6.64 7.73 13.99
N ILE A 324 -7.08 7.02 12.95
CA ILE A 324 -6.81 5.59 12.77
C ILE A 324 -5.31 5.36 12.68
N ILE A 325 -4.60 6.12 11.84
CA ILE A 325 -3.14 6.03 11.69
C ILE A 325 -2.44 6.35 13.01
N LYS A 326 -2.80 7.46 13.68
CA LYS A 326 -2.19 7.85 14.96
C LYS A 326 -2.42 6.83 16.07
N LYS A 327 -3.63 6.28 16.19
CA LYS A 327 -3.94 5.23 17.16
C LYS A 327 -3.06 4.01 16.92
N LYS A 328 -3.05 3.54 15.68
CA LYS A 328 -2.26 2.39 15.24
C LYS A 328 -0.75 2.58 15.42
N VAL A 329 -0.23 3.79 15.15
CA VAL A 329 1.17 4.15 15.41
C VAL A 329 1.45 4.24 16.91
N GLY A 330 0.54 4.80 17.70
CA GLY A 330 0.66 4.89 19.16
C GLY A 330 0.67 3.53 19.86
N ASP A 331 -0.06 2.55 19.31
CA ASP A 331 -0.01 1.15 19.77
C ASP A 331 1.38 0.52 19.54
N TYR A 332 2.18 1.10 18.65
CA TYR A 332 3.55 0.67 18.37
C TYR A 332 4.52 1.53 19.17
N LYS A 333 4.89 1.06 20.38
CA LYS A 333 5.97 1.66 21.17
C LYS A 333 7.32 1.43 20.47
N PHE A 334 7.62 2.23 19.44
CA PHE A 334 8.88 2.16 18.72
C PHE A 334 10.03 2.60 19.63
N ASN A 335 10.99 1.70 19.83
CA ASN A 335 12.23 2.00 20.53
C ASN A 335 13.40 1.73 19.59
N PHE A 336 14.03 2.78 19.08
CA PHE A 336 15.18 2.67 18.17
C PHE A 336 16.53 2.53 18.91
N ASN A 337 16.53 2.38 20.24
CA ASN A 337 17.73 2.09 21.00
C ASN A 337 18.20 0.64 20.75
N LYS A 338 19.52 0.41 20.83
CA LYS A 338 20.10 -0.93 20.70
C LYS A 338 19.61 -1.84 21.84
N PRO A 339 19.11 -3.06 21.56
CA PRO A 339 18.81 -4.03 22.59
C PRO A 339 20.10 -4.49 23.29
N THR A 340 20.06 -4.64 24.61
CA THR A 340 21.26 -4.79 25.47
C THR A 340 21.50 -6.21 25.98
N ASN A 341 20.80 -7.21 25.45
CA ASN A 341 20.83 -8.57 25.99
C ASN A 341 21.85 -9.47 25.28
N ILE A 342 22.73 -10.09 26.06
CA ILE A 342 23.71 -11.08 25.60
C ILE A 342 23.29 -12.44 26.17
N THR A 343 22.77 -13.34 25.34
CA THR A 343 22.49 -14.75 25.69
C THR A 343 23.58 -15.71 25.18
N THR A 344 23.60 -16.95 25.67
CA THR A 344 24.46 -18.04 25.15
C THR A 344 23.99 -18.52 23.77
N THR A 345 24.84 -19.19 22.99
CA THR A 345 24.60 -19.50 21.56
C THR A 345 23.34 -20.36 21.32
N GLU A 346 23.16 -21.47 22.04
CA GLU A 346 21.96 -22.32 21.94
C GLU A 346 20.69 -21.62 22.46
N GLN A 347 20.82 -20.84 23.53
CA GLN A 347 19.71 -20.01 24.03
C GLN A 347 19.35 -18.90 23.04
N SER A 348 20.31 -18.42 22.25
CA SER A 348 20.08 -17.37 21.24
C SER A 348 19.35 -17.88 20.01
N LEU A 349 19.65 -19.09 19.52
CA LEU A 349 18.93 -19.71 18.40
C LEU A 349 17.47 -20.00 18.80
N ASN A 350 17.26 -20.62 19.95
CA ASN A 350 15.93 -20.92 20.46
C ASN A 350 15.14 -19.65 20.76
N SER A 351 15.78 -18.61 21.29
CA SER A 351 15.15 -17.30 21.50
C SER A 351 14.75 -16.64 20.18
N TYR A 352 15.60 -16.70 19.15
CA TYR A 352 15.28 -16.17 17.83
C TYR A 352 14.10 -16.92 17.21
N ILE A 353 14.11 -18.25 17.22
CA ILE A 353 13.00 -19.07 16.70
C ILE A 353 11.71 -18.74 17.46
N GLN A 354 11.76 -18.64 18.79
CA GLN A 354 10.59 -18.28 19.59
C GLN A 354 10.08 -16.86 19.28
N GLU A 355 10.97 -15.88 19.14
CA GLU A 355 10.59 -14.50 18.80
C GLU A 355 10.00 -14.42 17.39
N PHE A 356 10.59 -15.15 16.43
CA PHE A 356 10.09 -15.27 15.08
C PHE A 356 8.68 -15.88 15.06
N THR A 357 8.47 -17.02 15.71
CA THR A 357 7.19 -17.73 15.72
C THR A 357 6.11 -17.03 16.54
N ASN A 358 6.47 -16.36 17.65
CA ASN A 358 5.49 -15.75 18.55
C ASN A 358 5.22 -14.27 18.27
N THR A 359 6.12 -13.58 17.55
CA THR A 359 6.00 -12.12 17.32
C THR A 359 5.96 -11.77 15.83
N ILE A 360 6.96 -12.17 15.05
CA ILE A 360 7.07 -11.78 13.63
C ILE A 360 5.99 -12.47 12.79
N LEU A 361 5.84 -13.79 12.93
CA LEU A 361 4.89 -14.58 12.16
C LEU A 361 3.42 -14.18 12.45
N PRO A 362 2.98 -14.01 13.71
CA PRO A 362 1.62 -13.55 14.00
C PRO A 362 1.39 -12.13 13.49
N PHE A 363 2.41 -11.26 13.48
CA PHE A 363 2.30 -9.90 12.96
C PHE A 363 2.00 -9.88 11.45
N ILE A 364 2.60 -10.78 10.66
CA ILE A 364 2.29 -10.91 9.23
C ILE A 364 0.94 -11.61 9.01
N GLN A 365 0.63 -12.66 9.77
CA GLN A 365 -0.61 -13.44 9.63
C GLN A 365 -1.87 -12.65 10.00
N GLN A 366 -1.78 -11.73 10.96
CA GLN A 366 -2.91 -10.93 11.42
C GLN A 366 -3.12 -9.63 10.64
N GLU A 367 -2.43 -9.43 9.50
CA GLU A 367 -2.55 -8.22 8.68
C GLU A 367 -4.02 -7.89 8.32
N ASN A 368 -4.79 -8.92 7.97
CA ASN A 368 -6.22 -8.80 7.66
C ASN A 368 -7.06 -8.34 8.85
N ARG A 369 -6.76 -8.82 10.07
CA ARG A 369 -7.57 -8.53 11.26
C ARG A 369 -7.36 -7.11 11.79
N HIS A 370 -6.17 -6.56 11.57
CA HIS A 370 -5.80 -5.23 12.06
C HIS A 370 -5.97 -4.12 11.01
N GLY A 371 -6.41 -4.48 9.79
CA GLY A 371 -6.77 -3.57 8.71
C GLY A 371 -5.60 -2.72 8.21
N TRP A 372 -4.52 -3.34 7.74
CA TRP A 372 -3.29 -2.64 7.31
C TRP A 372 -2.95 -2.82 5.84
N TYR A 373 -3.90 -3.18 4.97
CA TYR A 373 -3.61 -3.41 3.55
C TYR A 373 -3.50 -2.12 2.74
#